data_AF-A0A7S0IX21-F1
#
_entry.id   AF-A0A7S0IX21-F1
#
_cell.length_a   1.000
_cell.length_b   1.000
_cell.length_c   1.000
_cell.angle_alpha   90.00
_cell.angle_beta   90.00
_cell.angle_gamma   90.00
#
_symmetry.space_group_name_H-M   'P 1'
#
loop_
_entity.id
_entity.type
_entity.pdbx_description
1 polymer ?
#
loop_
_entity_poly.entity_id
_entity_poly.type
_entity_poly.pdbx_seq_one_letter_code
_entity_poly.pdbx_strand_id
1 'polypeptide(L)'
;HSSEGGGGGGASSSAAAPSAEGLTLVDEFVEMYDEQVGLRRGASSMACVFLCLGLLRLITHCFTLAPQLSEPQIVLRGRGSDGDPVIIDDYREAYWWLRDHTPQ
;
A
#
# COMPACT_ATOMS: atom_id res chain seq x y z
N HIS A 1 -61.28 2.15 -11.32
CA HIS A 1 -60.72 2.35 -12.68
C HIS A 1 -59.76 3.53 -12.57
N SER A 2 -58.51 3.30 -12.17
CA SER A 2 -57.52 4.37 -11.97
C SER A 2 -56.58 4.36 -13.16
N SER A 3 -56.68 5.39 -13.98
CA SER A 3 -55.89 5.60 -15.19
C SER A 3 -54.67 6.47 -14.89
N GLU A 4 -53.56 5.98 -15.44
CA GLU A 4 -52.29 6.59 -15.84
C GLU A 4 -52.08 8.10 -15.76
N GLY A 5 -50.82 8.46 -15.47
CA GLY A 5 -50.28 9.81 -15.53
C GLY A 5 -49.78 10.23 -16.92
N GLY A 6 -49.21 11.43 -16.96
CA GLY A 6 -48.47 12.03 -18.07
C GLY A 6 -48.07 13.44 -17.64
N GLY A 7 -46.83 13.91 -17.73
CA GLY A 7 -45.80 13.62 -18.71
C GLY A 7 -45.46 14.93 -19.43
N GLY A 8 -44.81 15.87 -18.73
CA GLY A 8 -44.34 17.13 -19.31
C GLY A 8 -42.88 17.01 -19.72
N GLY A 9 -42.62 16.76 -21.01
CA GLY A 9 -41.29 16.72 -21.59
C GLY A 9 -41.01 17.97 -22.42
N GLY A 10 -40.16 18.86 -21.90
CA GLY A 10 -39.56 19.97 -22.65
C GLY A 10 -38.33 19.51 -23.44
N ALA A 11 -38.21 20.01 -24.67
CA ALA A 11 -37.11 19.74 -25.59
C ALA A 11 -35.83 20.51 -25.22
N SER A 12 -34.66 19.90 -25.41
CA SER A 12 -33.42 20.59 -25.78
C SER A 12 -32.49 19.63 -26.52
N SER A 13 -32.38 19.84 -27.83
CA SER A 13 -31.21 20.39 -28.53
C SER A 13 -30.08 19.38 -28.76
N SER A 14 -30.10 18.84 -29.98
CA SER A 14 -29.09 18.01 -30.64
C SER A 14 -27.74 18.74 -30.73
N ALA A 15 -26.73 18.25 -30.02
CA ALA A 15 -25.33 18.47 -30.36
C ALA A 15 -24.87 17.34 -31.27
N ALA A 16 -24.32 17.67 -32.44
CA ALA A 16 -23.90 16.71 -33.45
C ALA A 16 -22.90 15.70 -32.87
N ALA A 17 -23.32 14.43 -32.82
CA ALA A 17 -22.53 13.33 -32.28
C ALA A 17 -21.34 13.01 -33.21
N PRO A 18 -20.17 12.66 -32.64
CA PRO A 18 -19.05 12.18 -33.43
C PRO A 18 -19.44 10.91 -34.21
N SER A 19 -18.93 10.80 -35.43
CA SER A 19 -19.22 9.74 -36.41
C SER A 19 -19.36 8.34 -35.79
N ALA A 20 -20.48 7.69 -36.11
CA ALA A 20 -20.99 6.44 -35.53
C ALA A 20 -19.97 5.28 -35.48
N GLU A 21 -18.99 5.25 -36.39
CA GLU A 21 -17.96 4.20 -36.52
C GLU A 21 -17.07 4.06 -35.27
N GLY A 22 -16.77 5.16 -34.57
CA GLY A 22 -15.97 5.12 -33.34
C GLY A 22 -16.79 4.82 -32.09
N LEU A 23 -18.10 5.00 -32.17
CA LEU A 23 -19.04 4.80 -31.07
C LEU A 23 -19.42 3.32 -30.95
N THR A 24 -19.56 2.63 -32.08
CA THR A 24 -19.91 1.20 -32.13
C THR A 24 -18.81 0.30 -31.59
N LEU A 25 -17.54 0.60 -31.88
CA LEU A 25 -16.42 -0.19 -31.36
C LEU A 25 -16.27 -0.04 -29.83
N VAL A 26 -16.56 1.16 -29.31
CA VAL A 26 -16.56 1.42 -27.87
C VAL A 26 -17.74 0.74 -27.19
N ASP A 27 -18.94 0.80 -27.77
CA ASP A 27 -20.12 0.09 -27.26
C ASP A 27 -19.94 -1.44 -27.30
N GLU A 28 -19.37 -1.99 -28.38
CA GLU A 28 -19.05 -3.42 -28.48
C GLU A 28 -18.01 -3.85 -27.43
N PHE A 29 -17.00 -3.01 -27.18
CA PHE A 29 -16.05 -3.24 -26.09
C PHE A 29 -16.72 -3.17 -24.71
N VAL A 30 -17.65 -2.24 -24.51
CA VAL A 30 -18.38 -2.08 -23.24
C VAL A 30 -19.32 -3.27 -23.00
N GLU A 31 -20.04 -3.75 -24.01
CA GLU A 31 -20.89 -4.94 -23.90
C GLU A 31 -20.06 -6.20 -23.62
N MET A 32 -18.95 -6.39 -24.33
CA MET A 32 -18.01 -7.50 -24.06
C MET A 32 -17.42 -7.42 -22.64
N TYR A 33 -17.18 -6.20 -22.16
CA TYR A 33 -16.67 -5.94 -20.81
C TYR A 33 -17.74 -6.17 -19.73
N ASP A 34 -19.00 -5.84 -20.01
CA ASP A 34 -20.12 -6.02 -19.08
C ASP A 34 -20.58 -7.49 -19.02
N GLU A 35 -20.46 -8.24 -20.12
CA GLU A 35 -20.76 -9.67 -20.18
C GLU A 35 -19.81 -10.50 -19.28
N GLN A 36 -18.55 -10.09 -19.14
CA GLN A 36 -17.55 -10.76 -18.29
C GLN A 36 -17.53 -10.28 -16.83
N VAL A 37 -18.55 -9.54 -16.38
CA VAL A 37 -18.62 -8.94 -15.04
C VAL A 37 -18.39 -9.94 -13.90
N GLY A 38 -18.89 -11.18 -14.02
CA GLY A 38 -18.68 -12.21 -13.00
C GLY A 38 -17.21 -12.63 -12.86
N LEU A 39 -16.54 -12.89 -13.98
CA LEU A 39 -15.13 -13.27 -14.00
C LEU A 39 -14.23 -12.12 -13.54
N ARG A 40 -14.56 -10.89 -13.92
CA ARG A 40 -13.82 -9.67 -13.51
C ARG A 40 -13.96 -9.39 -12.02
N ARG A 41 -15.16 -9.54 -11.46
CA ARG A 41 -15.39 -9.41 -10.00
C ARG A 41 -14.64 -10.49 -9.23
N GLY A 42 -14.61 -11.73 -9.74
CA GLY A 42 -13.82 -12.83 -9.17
C GLY A 42 -12.31 -12.61 -9.26
N ALA A 43 -11.80 -12.17 -10.41
CA ALA A 43 -10.38 -11.88 -10.60
C ALA A 43 -9.92 -10.68 -9.76
N SER A 44 -10.72 -9.60 -9.72
CA SER A 44 -10.44 -8.42 -8.91
C SER A 44 -10.48 -8.74 -7.42
N SER A 45 -11.49 -9.50 -6.94
CA SER A 45 -11.55 -9.91 -5.54
C SER A 45 -10.39 -10.83 -5.17
N MET A 46 -10.02 -11.78 -6.03
CA MET A 46 -8.87 -12.67 -5.84
C MET A 46 -7.54 -11.89 -5.81
N ALA A 47 -7.37 -10.91 -6.69
CA ALA A 47 -6.21 -10.02 -6.68
C ALA A 47 -6.13 -9.20 -5.38
N CYS A 48 -7.26 -8.67 -4.91
CA CYS A 48 -7.34 -7.95 -3.64
C CYS A 48 -6.98 -8.84 -2.45
N VAL A 49 -7.50 -10.07 -2.41
CA VAL A 49 -7.16 -11.04 -1.36
C VAL A 49 -5.67 -11.40 -1.40
N PHE A 50 -5.12 -11.65 -2.59
CA PHE A 50 -3.69 -11.92 -2.75
C PHE A 50 -2.83 -10.74 -2.27
N LEU A 51 -3.19 -9.52 -2.64
CA LEU A 51 -2.52 -8.31 -2.19
C LEU A 51 -2.59 -8.16 -0.66
N CYS A 52 -3.78 -8.32 -0.07
CA CYS A 52 -3.96 -8.27 1.38
C CYS A 52 -3.09 -9.29 2.12
N LEU A 53 -3.05 -10.54 1.65
CA LEU A 53 -2.19 -11.57 2.23
C LEU A 53 -0.70 -11.24 2.07
N GLY A 54 -0.30 -10.68 0.93
CA GLY A 54 1.05 -10.19 0.68
C GLY A 54 1.45 -9.06 1.64
N LEU A 55 0.56 -8.09 1.85
CA LEU A 55 0.78 -6.97 2.77
C LEU A 55 0.88 -7.43 4.23
N LEU A 56 0.06 -8.39 4.67
CA LEU A 56 0.16 -8.96 6.02
C LEU A 56 1.52 -9.65 6.25
N ARG A 57 2.03 -10.37 5.25
CA ARG A 57 3.39 -10.94 5.30
C ARG A 57 4.47 -9.85 5.34
N LEU A 58 4.30 -8.79 4.56
CA LEU A 58 5.23 -7.66 4.57
C LEU A 58 5.29 -7.00 5.95
N ILE A 59 4.15 -6.75 6.59
CA ILE A 59 4.10 -6.13 7.93
C ILE A 59 4.83 -6.99 8.97
N THR A 60 4.57 -8.29 8.97
CA THR A 60 5.24 -9.22 9.90
C THR A 60 6.74 -9.28 9.65
N HIS A 61 7.17 -9.28 8.38
CA HIS A 61 8.59 -9.20 8.02
C HIS A 61 9.23 -7.89 8.52
N CYS A 62 8.59 -6.74 8.28
CA CYS A 62 9.06 -5.45 8.78
C CYS A 62 9.18 -5.46 10.31
N PHE A 63 8.22 -6.05 11.02
CA PHE A 63 8.28 -6.16 12.48
C PHE A 63 9.45 -7.01 12.97
N THR A 64 9.77 -8.11 12.27
CA THR A 64 10.98 -8.92 12.60
C THR A 64 12.28 -8.21 12.27
N LEU A 65 12.29 -7.34 11.27
CA LEU A 65 13.46 -6.61 10.81
C LEU A 65 13.73 -5.36 11.64
N ALA A 66 12.68 -4.72 12.19
CA ALA A 66 12.78 -3.48 12.92
C ALA A 66 13.81 -3.51 14.08
N PRO A 67 13.88 -4.55 14.93
CA PRO A 67 14.90 -4.63 15.99
C PRO A 67 16.34 -4.62 15.48
N GLN A 68 16.58 -5.19 14.29
CA GLN A 68 17.93 -5.28 13.70
C GLN A 68 18.37 -3.95 13.09
N LEU A 69 17.40 -3.13 12.64
CA LEU A 69 17.65 -1.81 12.07
C LEU A 69 17.64 -0.70 13.13
N SER A 70 16.98 -0.90 14.27
CA SER A 70 16.90 0.07 15.37
C SER A 70 17.94 -0.15 16.46
N GLU A 71 18.92 -1.04 16.26
CA GLU A 71 20.02 -1.25 17.20
C GLU A 71 20.84 0.06 17.30
N PRO A 72 20.97 0.68 18.49
CA PRO A 72 21.67 1.95 18.63
C PRO A 72 23.16 1.77 18.32
N GLN A 73 23.65 2.44 17.27
CA GLN A 73 25.04 2.33 16.77
C GLN A 73 26.13 2.80 17.77
N ILE A 74 25.75 3.38 18.91
CA ILE A 74 26.69 3.91 19.93
C ILE A 74 26.96 2.94 21.08
N VAL A 75 26.15 1.88 21.22
CA VAL A 75 26.27 0.90 22.30
C VAL A 75 26.28 -0.49 21.69
N LEU A 76 27.41 -1.19 21.78
CA LEU A 76 27.51 -2.55 21.27
C LEU A 76 26.88 -3.49 22.30
N ARG A 77 25.78 -4.16 21.93
CA ARG A 77 25.21 -5.24 22.77
C ARG A 77 26.04 -6.50 22.56
N GLY A 78 26.98 -6.76 23.47
CA GLY A 78 27.68 -8.03 23.55
C GLY A 78 26.83 -9.08 24.27
N ARG A 79 27.02 -10.36 23.93
CA ARG A 79 26.60 -11.46 24.82
C ARG A 79 27.83 -11.90 25.60
N GLY A 80 27.75 -11.89 26.93
CA GLY A 80 28.81 -12.46 27.79
C GLY A 80 28.93 -13.98 27.60
N SER A 81 30.00 -14.58 28.12
CA SER A 81 30.22 -16.04 28.06
C SER A 81 29.06 -16.87 28.62
N ASP A 82 28.28 -16.27 29.52
CA ASP A 82 27.20 -16.91 30.25
C ASP A 82 25.82 -16.59 29.63
N GLY A 83 25.79 -15.87 28.51
CA GLY A 83 24.57 -15.52 27.76
C GLY A 83 23.87 -14.24 28.20
N ASP A 84 24.32 -13.63 29.31
CA ASP A 84 23.78 -12.37 29.79
C ASP A 84 24.06 -11.21 28.83
N PRO A 85 23.10 -10.29 28.64
CA PRO A 85 23.28 -9.11 27.81
C PRO A 85 24.30 -8.17 28.48
N VAL A 86 25.45 -7.97 27.85
CA VAL A 86 26.48 -7.01 28.28
C VAL A 86 26.38 -5.77 27.39
N ILE A 87 26.17 -4.63 28.02
CA ILE A 87 26.12 -3.32 27.37
C ILE A 87 27.54 -2.76 27.37
N ILE A 88 28.19 -2.71 26.20
CA ILE A 88 29.55 -2.16 26.04
C ILE A 88 29.43 -0.68 25.63
N ASP A 89 29.93 0.21 26.48
CA ASP A 89 29.81 1.68 26.36
C ASP A 89 31.19 2.36 26.15
N ASP A 90 32.12 1.64 25.51
CA ASP A 90 33.53 2.05 25.33
C ASP A 90 33.68 3.40 24.63
N TYR A 91 32.72 3.77 23.77
CA TYR A 91 32.72 5.06 23.09
C TYR A 91 32.57 6.23 24.07
N ARG A 92 31.74 6.09 25.12
CA ARG A 92 31.55 7.14 26.12
C ARG A 92 32.79 7.28 27.00
N GLU A 93 33.39 6.18 27.42
CA GLU A 93 34.59 6.17 28.25
C GLU A 93 35.80 6.77 27.50
N ALA A 94 36.01 6.38 26.25
CA ALA A 94 37.07 6.94 25.42
C ALA A 94 36.92 8.45 25.20
N TYR A 95 35.67 8.94 25.02
CA TYR A 95 35.41 10.38 24.86
C TYR A 95 35.71 11.17 26.14
N TRP A 96 35.31 10.63 27.30
CA TRP A 96 35.61 11.26 28.59
C TRP A 96 37.11 11.24 28.89
N TRP A 97 37.80 10.14 28.57
CA TRP A 97 39.25 10.06 28.71
C TRP A 97 39.95 11.12 27.86
N LEU A 98 39.58 11.23 26.58
CA LEU A 98 40.21 12.20 25.67
C LEU A 98 39.98 13.63 26.15
N ARG A 99 38.76 14.00 26.56
CA ARG A 99 38.44 15.32 27.11
C ARG A 99 39.35 15.71 28.27
N ASP A 100 39.60 14.79 29.18
CA ASP A 100 40.35 15.06 30.41
C ASP A 100 41.88 15.00 30.20
N HIS A 101 42.35 14.40 29.09
CA HIS A 101 43.77 14.16 28.83
C HIS A 101 44.35 14.92 27.62
N THR A 102 43.56 15.72 26.89
CA THR A 102 44.08 16.62 25.85
C THR A 102 44.03 18.10 26.27
N PRO A 103 45.11 18.86 26.03
CA PRO A 103 45.07 20.31 26.18
C PRO A 103 44.12 20.95 25.15
N GLN A 104 43.61 22.13 25.50
CA GLN A 104 42.57 22.87 24.77
C GLN A 104 43.08 23.44 23.45
#